data_AF-A0A3E0R2F4-F1
#
_entry.id   AF-A0A3E0R2F4-F1
#
_cell.length_a   1.000
_cell.length_b   1.000
_cell.length_c   1.000
_cell.angle_alpha   90.00
_cell.angle_beta   90.00
_cell.angle_gamma   90.00
#
_symmetry.space_group_name_H-M   'P 1'
#
loop_
_entity.id
_entity.type
_entity.pdbx_description
1 polymer ?
#
loop_
_entity_poly.entity_id
_entity_poly.type
_entity_poly.pdbx_seq_one_letter_code
_entity_poly.pdbx_strand_id
1 'polypeptide(L)'
;MYSKLMQRKNLKYLLPLLGVALIIFGFNKYGTEEDKEAVIFALVRDALTNVHLQPKEMNDELSAEIFDAYIEAIDYNKLFLTKAEVDELAKDRNNLDQAFYTTNTAFFDKSYGLIIQGIDRSKEIYTRLLAAPFDYTEDESIYSDAEERPFASDVEALENSWKQHLKWRILNRIYEKDNAQKEDAETDEEVELKDFATLEKEAREKELELQEEWYEDLMDVSRIEWFGMYMNAYCET
;
A
#
# COMPACT_ATOMS: atom_id res chain seq x y z
N MET A 1 -20.31 10.90 -49.42
CA MET A 1 -19.65 11.72 -48.37
C MET A 1 -18.13 11.50 -48.36
N TYR A 2 -17.66 10.25 -48.32
CA TYR A 2 -16.23 9.90 -48.38
C TYR A 2 -15.47 10.36 -49.64
N SER A 3 -16.11 10.34 -50.83
CA SER A 3 -15.44 10.77 -52.08
C SER A 3 -15.14 12.27 -52.15
N LYS A 4 -15.82 13.11 -51.35
CA LYS A 4 -15.50 14.54 -51.20
C LYS A 4 -14.29 14.75 -50.28
N LEU A 5 -14.10 13.89 -49.28
CA LEU A 5 -12.96 13.97 -48.37
C LEU A 5 -11.63 13.62 -49.06
N MET A 6 -11.60 12.60 -49.92
CA MET A 6 -10.39 12.14 -50.62
C MET A 6 -10.04 12.92 -51.90
N GLN A 7 -10.56 14.14 -52.07
CA GLN A 7 -10.16 14.98 -53.19
C GLN A 7 -8.78 15.60 -52.95
N ARG A 8 -7.95 15.73 -54.01
CA ARG A 8 -6.60 16.33 -53.94
C ARG A 8 -6.53 17.66 -53.18
N LYS A 9 -7.60 18.47 -53.25
CA LYS A 9 -7.68 19.77 -52.55
C LYS A 9 -7.79 19.67 -51.03
N ASN A 10 -8.26 18.54 -50.51
CA ASN A 10 -8.44 18.27 -49.08
C ASN A 10 -7.29 17.44 -48.49
N LEU A 11 -6.38 16.93 -49.33
CA LEU A 11 -5.22 16.14 -48.91
C LEU A 11 -4.27 16.92 -48.00
N LYS A 12 -4.17 18.24 -48.17
CA LYS A 12 -3.39 19.15 -47.30
C LYS A 12 -3.90 19.21 -45.85
N TYR A 13 -5.16 18.86 -45.61
CA TYR A 13 -5.74 18.78 -44.27
C TYR A 13 -5.72 17.33 -43.73
N LEU A 14 -5.76 16.33 -44.60
CA LEU A 14 -5.68 14.92 -44.23
C LEU A 14 -4.27 14.49 -43.80
N LEU A 15 -3.22 15.01 -44.44
CA LEU A 15 -1.82 14.70 -44.11
C LEU A 15 -1.42 15.08 -42.67
N PRO A 16 -1.69 16.29 -42.16
CA PRO A 16 -1.39 16.62 -40.76
C PRO A 16 -2.28 15.84 -39.79
N LEU A 17 -3.53 15.52 -40.15
CA LEU A 17 -4.44 14.73 -39.32
C LEU A 17 -3.99 13.25 -39.22
N LEU A 18 -3.46 12.69 -40.30
CA LEU A 18 -2.77 11.41 -40.31
C LEU A 18 -1.48 11.46 -39.47
N GLY A 19 -0.73 12.56 -39.55
CA GLY A 19 0.46 12.79 -38.73
C GLY A 19 0.16 12.80 -37.23
N VAL A 20 -0.89 13.53 -36.82
CA VAL A 20 -1.36 13.52 -35.42
C VAL A 20 -1.85 12.13 -35.01
N ALA A 21 -2.59 11.43 -35.87
CA ALA A 21 -3.02 10.06 -35.59
C ALA A 21 -1.83 9.08 -35.45
N LEU A 22 -0.79 9.22 -36.28
CA LEU A 22 0.43 8.42 -36.20
C LEU A 22 1.27 8.74 -34.96
N ILE A 23 1.27 10.00 -34.53
CA ILE A 23 1.91 10.40 -33.26
C ILE A 23 1.14 9.79 -32.08
N ILE A 24 -0.19 9.91 -32.05
CA ILE A 24 -1.04 9.28 -31.01
C ILE A 24 -0.84 7.76 -30.99
N PHE A 25 -0.81 7.11 -32.16
CA PHE A 25 -0.57 5.67 -32.28
C PHE A 25 0.87 5.27 -31.90
N GLY A 26 1.85 6.14 -32.17
CA GLY A 26 3.25 5.94 -31.80
C GLY A 26 3.52 6.09 -30.30
N PHE A 27 2.83 7.01 -29.62
CA PHE A 27 2.87 7.13 -28.15
C PHE A 27 2.18 5.97 -27.45
N ASN A 28 1.14 5.38 -28.07
CA ASN A 28 0.52 4.14 -27.60
C ASN A 28 1.45 2.90 -27.70
N LYS A 29 2.68 3.08 -28.21
CA LYS A 29 3.67 2.02 -28.44
C LYS A 29 4.83 2.01 -27.44
N TYR A 30 4.84 2.92 -26.47
CA TYR A 30 5.56 2.66 -25.22
C TYR A 30 4.75 1.56 -24.52
N GLY A 31 5.37 0.40 -24.29
CA GLY A 31 4.68 -0.82 -23.83
C GLY A 31 3.75 -0.59 -22.64
N THR A 32 2.78 -1.49 -22.49
CA THR A 32 1.88 -1.51 -21.35
C THR A 32 2.67 -1.56 -20.02
N GLU A 33 2.05 -1.18 -18.90
CA GLU A 33 2.71 -1.36 -17.58
C GLU A 33 3.16 -2.82 -17.38
N GLU A 34 2.32 -3.76 -17.80
CA GLU A 34 2.63 -5.20 -17.83
C GLU A 34 3.91 -5.51 -18.64
N ASP A 35 4.10 -4.88 -19.83
CA ASP A 35 5.32 -5.07 -20.62
C ASP A 35 6.57 -4.55 -19.89
N LYS A 36 6.46 -3.42 -19.17
CA LYS A 36 7.58 -2.86 -18.39
C LYS A 36 7.92 -3.74 -17.19
N GLU A 37 6.89 -4.18 -16.46
CA GLU A 37 7.00 -5.06 -15.30
C GLU A 37 7.62 -6.40 -15.71
N ALA A 38 7.18 -7.01 -16.81
CA ALA A 38 7.77 -8.23 -17.34
C ALA A 38 9.24 -8.08 -17.73
N VAL A 39 9.64 -6.93 -18.28
CA VAL A 39 11.05 -6.63 -18.58
C VAL A 39 11.87 -6.52 -17.30
N ILE A 40 11.39 -5.79 -16.29
CA ILE A 40 12.07 -5.68 -14.99
C ILE A 40 12.21 -7.06 -14.34
N PHE A 41 11.14 -7.85 -14.35
CA PHE A 41 11.16 -9.22 -13.86
C PHE A 41 12.24 -10.06 -14.56
N ALA A 42 12.31 -9.98 -15.90
CA ALA A 42 13.32 -10.69 -16.67
C ALA A 42 14.76 -10.29 -16.29
N LEU A 43 14.99 -9.00 -16.00
CA LEU A 43 16.29 -8.48 -15.57
C LEU A 43 16.65 -8.94 -14.16
N VAL A 44 15.72 -8.87 -13.20
CA VAL A 44 15.90 -9.36 -11.83
C VAL A 44 16.20 -10.86 -11.86
N ARG A 45 15.44 -11.63 -12.64
CA ARG A 45 15.69 -13.05 -12.85
C ARG A 45 17.11 -13.32 -13.34
N ASP A 46 17.54 -12.63 -14.41
CA ASP A 46 18.89 -12.82 -14.96
C ASP A 46 19.99 -12.50 -13.94
N ALA A 47 19.82 -11.43 -13.16
CA ALA A 47 20.75 -11.08 -12.10
C ALA A 47 20.83 -12.15 -11.01
N LEU A 48 19.68 -12.66 -10.54
CA LEU A 48 19.64 -13.67 -9.49
C LEU A 48 20.17 -15.04 -9.97
N THR A 49 19.94 -15.41 -11.23
CA THR A 49 20.38 -16.72 -11.75
C THR A 49 21.82 -16.74 -12.24
N ASN A 50 22.29 -15.66 -12.88
CA ASN A 50 23.56 -15.66 -13.62
C ASN A 50 24.64 -14.76 -13.01
N VAL A 51 24.27 -13.80 -12.16
CA VAL A 51 25.21 -12.82 -11.57
C VAL A 51 25.42 -13.06 -10.08
N HIS A 52 24.41 -13.56 -9.36
CA HIS A 52 24.49 -13.81 -7.92
C HIS A 52 25.58 -14.83 -7.58
N LEU A 53 26.42 -14.54 -6.57
CA LEU A 53 27.58 -15.38 -6.22
C LEU A 53 27.19 -16.75 -5.63
N GLN A 54 25.99 -16.83 -5.07
CA GLN A 54 25.41 -18.06 -4.50
C GLN A 54 23.92 -18.12 -4.87
N PRO A 55 23.58 -18.46 -6.11
CA PRO A 55 22.18 -18.48 -6.54
C PRO A 55 21.43 -19.56 -5.76
N LYS A 56 20.31 -19.18 -5.14
CA LYS A 56 19.36 -20.15 -4.58
C LYS A 56 18.59 -20.80 -5.74
N GLU A 57 18.20 -22.06 -5.54
CA GLU A 57 17.31 -22.72 -6.48
C GLU A 57 15.90 -22.13 -6.31
N MET A 58 15.34 -21.61 -7.39
CA MET A 58 13.98 -21.09 -7.40
C MET A 58 13.00 -22.27 -7.51
N ASN A 59 12.31 -22.58 -6.41
CA ASN A 59 11.42 -23.73 -6.24
C ASN A 59 10.22 -23.38 -5.34
N ASP A 60 9.34 -24.34 -5.07
CA ASP A 60 8.16 -24.17 -4.21
C ASP A 60 8.48 -23.66 -2.79
N GLU A 61 9.61 -24.07 -2.21
CA GLU A 61 10.02 -23.66 -0.86
C GLU A 61 10.43 -22.19 -0.83
N LEU A 62 11.30 -21.77 -1.76
CA LEU A 62 11.68 -20.37 -1.90
C LEU A 62 10.47 -19.50 -2.31
N SER A 63 9.55 -20.03 -3.11
CA SER A 63 8.29 -19.35 -3.46
C SER A 63 7.47 -18.99 -2.23
N ALA A 64 7.38 -19.91 -1.27
CA ALA A 64 6.66 -19.68 -0.02
C ALA A 64 7.33 -18.59 0.83
N GLU A 65 8.67 -18.58 0.90
CA GLU A 65 9.43 -17.53 1.58
C GLU A 65 9.21 -16.16 0.92
N ILE A 66 9.27 -16.10 -0.42
CA ILE A 66 9.01 -14.87 -1.20
C ILE A 66 7.60 -14.36 -0.96
N PHE A 67 6.61 -15.26 -0.96
CA PHE A 67 5.22 -14.91 -0.69
C PHE A 67 5.08 -14.28 0.69
N ASP A 68 5.61 -14.92 1.74
CA ASP A 68 5.49 -14.43 3.11
C ASP A 68 6.18 -13.05 3.25
N ALA A 69 7.40 -12.91 2.73
CA ALA A 69 8.15 -11.65 2.76
C ALA A 69 7.42 -10.53 2.00
N TYR A 70 6.80 -10.84 0.85
CA TYR A 70 6.05 -9.86 0.08
C TYR A 70 4.77 -9.41 0.78
N ILE A 71 3.99 -10.35 1.33
CA ILE A 71 2.76 -10.01 2.07
C ILE A 71 3.09 -9.15 3.30
N GLU A 72 4.18 -9.47 4.00
CA GLU A 72 4.68 -8.67 5.11
C GLU A 72 5.12 -7.26 4.67
N ALA A 73 5.83 -7.15 3.54
CA ALA A 73 6.29 -5.86 3.03
C ALA A 73 5.13 -4.91 2.66
N ILE A 74 4.03 -5.43 2.11
CA ILE A 74 2.91 -4.60 1.67
C ILE A 74 1.88 -4.30 2.78
N ASP A 75 1.79 -5.13 3.83
CA ASP A 75 0.86 -4.93 4.95
C ASP A 75 1.41 -5.44 6.29
N TYR A 76 2.59 -4.92 6.68
CA TYR A 76 3.28 -5.27 7.93
C TYR A 76 2.37 -5.16 9.17
N ASN A 77 1.57 -4.09 9.24
CA ASN A 77 0.67 -3.85 10.38
C ASN A 77 -0.64 -4.64 10.30
N LYS A 78 -0.92 -5.31 9.18
CA LYS A 78 -2.14 -6.09 8.93
C LYS A 78 -3.40 -5.26 9.12
N LEU A 79 -3.34 -4.05 8.60
CA LEU A 79 -4.40 -3.05 8.69
C LEU A 79 -5.09 -2.81 7.34
N PHE A 80 -4.58 -3.41 6.26
CA PHE A 80 -5.19 -3.27 4.95
C PHE A 80 -5.96 -4.52 4.55
N LEU A 81 -5.34 -5.69 4.63
CA LEU A 81 -5.89 -6.94 4.11
C LEU A 81 -6.63 -7.72 5.20
N THR A 82 -7.71 -8.38 4.79
CA THR A 82 -8.38 -9.41 5.58
C THR A 82 -7.71 -10.76 5.34
N LYS A 83 -7.93 -11.69 6.27
CA LYS A 83 -7.48 -13.08 6.16
C LYS A 83 -8.01 -13.74 4.88
N ALA A 84 -9.26 -13.47 4.49
CA ALA A 84 -9.82 -14.03 3.27
C ALA A 84 -9.09 -13.55 2.00
N GLU A 85 -8.68 -12.28 1.96
CA GLU A 85 -7.91 -11.70 0.85
C GLU A 85 -6.49 -12.29 0.80
N VAL A 86 -5.83 -12.45 1.96
CA VAL A 86 -4.53 -13.12 2.06
C VAL A 86 -4.62 -14.59 1.67
N ASP A 87 -5.65 -15.31 2.13
CA ASP A 87 -5.87 -16.72 1.77
C ASP A 87 -6.13 -16.89 0.26
N GLU A 88 -6.74 -15.89 -0.37
CA GLU A 88 -6.93 -15.85 -1.83
C GLU A 88 -5.60 -15.67 -2.58
N LEU A 89 -4.69 -14.84 -2.07
CA LEU A 89 -3.33 -14.71 -2.58
C LEU A 89 -2.49 -15.97 -2.32
N ALA A 90 -2.68 -16.61 -1.17
CA ALA A 90 -1.93 -17.79 -0.75
C ALA A 90 -2.13 -19.01 -1.65
N LYS A 91 -3.13 -18.99 -2.55
CA LYS A 91 -3.28 -20.01 -3.61
C LYS A 91 -2.07 -20.08 -4.54
N ASP A 92 -1.34 -18.98 -4.69
CA ASP A 92 -0.15 -18.87 -5.53
C ASP A 92 1.16 -19.01 -4.72
N ARG A 93 1.07 -19.23 -3.39
CA ARG A 93 2.22 -19.23 -2.45
C ARG A 93 3.38 -20.13 -2.86
N ASN A 94 3.10 -21.29 -3.45
CA ASN A 94 4.13 -22.24 -3.87
C ASN A 94 4.42 -22.20 -5.39
N ASN A 95 3.88 -21.22 -6.12
CA ASN A 95 3.97 -21.14 -7.59
C ASN A 95 4.68 -19.87 -8.09
N LEU A 96 5.31 -19.10 -7.18
CA LEU A 96 6.00 -17.85 -7.53
C LEU A 96 7.30 -18.10 -8.30
N ASP A 97 7.88 -19.29 -8.18
CA ASP A 97 8.98 -19.80 -9.00
C ASP A 97 8.58 -19.92 -10.47
N GLN A 98 7.40 -20.48 -10.74
CA GLN A 98 6.88 -20.63 -12.08
C GLN A 98 6.63 -19.25 -12.69
N ALA A 99 6.05 -18.32 -11.90
CA ALA A 99 5.87 -16.94 -12.31
C ALA A 99 7.21 -16.26 -12.65
N PHE A 100 8.26 -16.50 -11.84
CA PHE A 100 9.61 -16.01 -12.05
C PHE A 100 10.22 -16.51 -13.36
N TYR A 101 10.10 -17.80 -13.67
CA TYR A 101 10.65 -18.35 -14.91
C TYR A 101 9.92 -17.85 -16.17
N THR A 102 8.60 -17.67 -16.09
CA THR A 102 7.76 -17.23 -17.23
C THR A 102 7.54 -15.72 -17.28
N THR A 103 8.16 -14.94 -16.39
CA THR A 103 7.96 -13.48 -16.25
C THR A 103 6.47 -13.11 -16.18
N ASN A 104 5.71 -13.88 -15.41
CA ASN A 104 4.26 -13.70 -15.27
C ASN A 104 3.97 -12.77 -14.08
N THR A 105 3.27 -11.67 -14.35
CA THR A 105 2.94 -10.63 -13.36
C THR A 105 1.54 -10.78 -12.75
N ALA A 106 0.78 -11.82 -13.10
CA ALA A 106 -0.61 -11.98 -12.68
C ALA A 106 -0.81 -12.00 -11.15
N PHE A 107 0.15 -12.57 -10.40
CA PHE A 107 0.12 -12.52 -8.94
C PHE A 107 0.23 -11.08 -8.42
N PHE A 108 1.18 -10.31 -8.97
CA PHE A 108 1.34 -8.90 -8.64
C PHE A 108 0.09 -8.09 -8.99
N ASP A 109 -0.51 -8.31 -10.16
CA ASP A 109 -1.75 -7.64 -10.54
C ASP A 109 -2.87 -7.86 -9.51
N LYS A 110 -2.98 -9.10 -9.04
CA LYS A 110 -3.98 -9.50 -8.05
C LYS A 110 -3.70 -8.87 -6.68
N SER A 111 -2.47 -8.94 -6.18
CA SER A 111 -2.10 -8.37 -4.88
C SER A 111 -2.17 -6.85 -4.89
N TYR A 112 -1.71 -6.20 -5.97
CA TYR A 112 -1.82 -4.76 -6.17
C TYR A 112 -3.28 -4.30 -6.14
N GLY A 113 -4.17 -5.02 -6.83
CA GLY A 113 -5.60 -4.72 -6.81
C GLY A 113 -6.21 -4.79 -5.41
N LEU A 114 -5.81 -5.78 -4.60
CA LEU A 114 -6.30 -5.95 -3.23
C LEU A 114 -5.73 -4.91 -2.27
N ILE A 115 -4.43 -4.59 -2.36
CA ILE A 115 -3.83 -3.64 -1.44
C ILE A 115 -4.37 -2.22 -1.64
N ILE A 116 -4.55 -1.78 -2.89
CA ILE A 116 -5.15 -0.46 -3.18
C ILE A 116 -6.58 -0.39 -2.65
N GLN A 117 -7.38 -1.45 -2.81
CA GLN A 117 -8.71 -1.53 -2.21
C GLN A 117 -8.67 -1.50 -0.68
N GLY A 118 -7.69 -2.16 -0.06
CA GLY A 118 -7.46 -2.14 1.38
C GLY A 118 -7.10 -0.74 1.90
N ILE A 119 -6.25 -0.01 1.18
CA ILE A 119 -5.87 1.37 1.50
C ILE A 119 -7.09 2.29 1.41
N ASP A 120 -7.89 2.21 0.34
CA ASP A 120 -9.12 2.98 0.22
C ASP A 120 -10.14 2.66 1.33
N ARG A 121 -10.33 1.38 1.63
CA ARG A 121 -11.17 0.93 2.75
C ARG A 121 -10.67 1.50 4.08
N SER A 122 -9.36 1.53 4.31
CA SER A 122 -8.77 2.06 5.54
C SER A 122 -9.10 3.54 5.77
N LYS A 123 -9.16 4.33 4.68
CA LYS A 123 -9.56 5.74 4.74
C LYS A 123 -10.97 5.93 5.26
N GLU A 124 -11.92 5.14 4.78
CA GLU A 124 -13.28 5.19 5.27
C GLU A 124 -13.36 4.80 6.76
N ILE A 125 -12.59 3.79 7.16
CA ILE A 125 -12.54 3.30 8.54
C ILE A 125 -11.97 4.36 9.48
N TYR A 126 -10.75 4.85 9.26
CA TYR A 126 -10.13 5.80 10.20
C TYR A 126 -10.91 7.12 10.24
N THR A 127 -11.45 7.59 9.10
CA THR A 127 -12.21 8.85 9.05
C THR A 127 -13.45 8.76 9.92
N ARG A 128 -14.15 7.62 9.87
CA ARG A 128 -15.34 7.37 10.70
C ARG A 128 -14.98 7.19 12.17
N LEU A 129 -13.94 6.42 12.48
CA LEU A 129 -13.52 6.14 13.86
C LEU A 129 -13.05 7.42 14.57
N LEU A 130 -12.31 8.29 13.89
CA LEU A 130 -11.77 9.53 14.44
C LEU A 130 -12.81 10.67 14.49
N ALA A 131 -14.04 10.47 14.00
CA ALA A 131 -15.10 11.48 14.07
C ALA A 131 -15.64 11.70 15.50
N ALA A 132 -15.43 10.73 16.40
CA ALA A 132 -15.90 10.78 17.78
C ALA A 132 -14.83 10.24 18.75
N PRO A 133 -14.88 10.60 20.05
CA PRO A 133 -13.99 10.03 21.05
C PRO A 133 -14.16 8.52 21.20
N PHE A 134 -13.08 7.82 21.51
CA PHE A 134 -13.13 6.40 21.87
C PHE A 134 -13.60 6.21 23.32
N ASP A 135 -14.05 5.00 23.66
CA ASP A 135 -14.23 4.60 25.05
C ASP A 135 -12.87 4.22 25.64
N TYR A 136 -12.39 4.95 26.64
CA TYR A 136 -11.10 4.71 27.31
C TYR A 136 -11.24 3.95 28.64
N THR A 137 -12.44 3.44 28.96
CA THR A 137 -12.71 2.70 30.20
C THR A 137 -12.64 1.18 30.03
N GLU A 138 -12.62 0.70 28.79
CA GLU A 138 -12.50 -0.71 28.44
C GLU A 138 -11.07 -1.23 28.71
N ASP A 139 -10.99 -2.44 29.29
CA ASP A 139 -9.73 -3.20 29.42
C ASP A 139 -9.46 -3.93 28.10
N GLU A 140 -8.47 -3.47 27.35
CA GLU A 140 -8.12 -3.95 26.02
C GLU A 140 -6.61 -4.18 25.93
N SER A 141 -6.19 -5.17 25.15
CA SER A 141 -4.79 -5.46 24.85
C SER A 141 -4.51 -5.32 23.36
N ILE A 142 -3.31 -4.85 23.03
CA ILE A 142 -2.82 -4.78 21.65
C ILE A 142 -1.57 -5.64 21.46
N TYR A 143 -1.33 -6.03 20.22
CA TYR A 143 -0.04 -6.60 19.82
C TYR A 143 0.98 -5.47 19.71
N SER A 144 2.03 -5.52 20.53
CA SER A 144 3.19 -4.62 20.43
C SER A 144 4.06 -4.97 19.22
N ASP A 145 4.11 -6.26 18.88
CA ASP A 145 4.78 -6.78 17.69
C ASP A 145 3.75 -6.96 16.56
N ALA A 146 3.96 -6.27 15.45
CA ALA A 146 3.05 -6.34 14.31
C ALA A 146 3.17 -7.68 13.56
N GLU A 147 4.34 -8.34 13.59
CA GLU A 147 4.58 -9.63 12.94
C GLU A 147 3.72 -10.74 13.56
N GLU A 148 3.55 -10.70 14.87
CA GLU A 148 2.74 -11.66 15.65
C GLU A 148 1.23 -11.43 15.54
N ARG A 149 0.79 -10.26 15.03
CA ARG A 149 -0.64 -9.96 14.87
C ARG A 149 -1.25 -10.91 13.82
N PRO A 150 -2.42 -11.51 14.04
CA PRO A 150 -3.11 -12.25 12.99
C PRO A 150 -3.81 -11.28 12.02
N PHE A 151 -3.91 -11.64 10.74
CA PHE A 151 -4.81 -10.95 9.82
C PHE A 151 -6.26 -11.03 10.31
N ALA A 152 -7.00 -9.93 10.19
CA ALA A 152 -8.39 -9.85 10.60
C ALA A 152 -9.25 -10.87 9.83
N SER A 153 -10.16 -11.58 10.52
CA SER A 153 -11.00 -12.62 9.88
C SER A 153 -11.88 -12.09 8.75
N ASP A 154 -12.32 -10.84 8.89
CA ASP A 154 -13.27 -10.14 8.04
C ASP A 154 -13.13 -8.62 8.25
N VAL A 155 -13.98 -7.84 7.58
CA VAL A 155 -13.95 -6.37 7.65
C VAL A 155 -14.31 -5.84 9.05
N GLU A 156 -15.20 -6.50 9.79
CA GLU A 156 -15.57 -6.06 11.14
C GLU A 156 -14.39 -6.25 12.11
N ALA A 157 -13.71 -7.39 12.03
CA ALA A 157 -12.47 -7.62 12.76
C ALA A 157 -11.36 -6.62 12.36
N LEU A 158 -11.30 -6.24 11.08
CA LEU A 158 -10.33 -5.26 10.59
C LEU A 158 -10.61 -3.86 11.16
N GLU A 159 -11.88 -3.45 11.20
CA GLU A 159 -12.31 -2.22 11.86
C GLU A 159 -11.95 -2.20 13.34
N ASN A 160 -12.06 -3.33 14.04
CA ASN A 160 -11.64 -3.43 15.43
C ASN A 160 -10.11 -3.31 15.58
N SER A 161 -9.33 -3.92 14.69
CA SER A 161 -7.87 -3.72 14.65
C SER A 161 -7.51 -2.24 14.45
N TRP A 162 -8.22 -1.54 13.57
CA TRP A 162 -8.09 -0.09 13.38
C TRP A 162 -8.46 0.71 14.63
N LYS A 163 -9.60 0.40 15.28
CA LYS A 163 -10.01 1.02 16.55
C LYS A 163 -8.90 0.93 17.58
N GLN A 164 -8.36 -0.27 17.80
CA GLN A 164 -7.29 -0.52 18.76
C GLN A 164 -6.00 0.24 18.40
N HIS A 165 -5.62 0.22 17.12
CA HIS A 165 -4.44 0.92 16.63
C HIS A 165 -4.53 2.43 16.86
N LEU A 166 -5.63 3.07 16.44
CA LEU A 166 -5.85 4.50 16.58
C LEU A 166 -5.98 4.93 18.04
N LYS A 167 -6.73 4.15 18.84
CA LYS A 167 -6.88 4.41 20.28
C LYS A 167 -5.53 4.41 20.99
N TRP A 168 -4.65 3.45 20.69
CA TRP A 168 -3.29 3.40 21.24
C TRP A 168 -2.45 4.62 20.85
N ARG A 169 -2.48 5.02 19.57
CA ARG A 169 -1.75 6.21 19.09
C ARG A 169 -2.22 7.49 19.78
N ILE A 170 -3.53 7.65 19.95
CA ILE A 170 -4.12 8.78 20.66
C ILE A 170 -3.72 8.78 22.14
N LEU A 171 -3.78 7.62 22.81
CA LEU A 171 -3.37 7.51 24.22
C LEU A 171 -1.91 7.88 24.43
N ASN A 172 -1.00 7.42 23.57
CA ASN A 172 0.42 7.81 23.65
C ASN A 172 0.58 9.32 23.50
N ARG A 173 -0.12 9.94 22.54
CA ARG A 173 -0.05 11.38 22.32
C ARG A 173 -0.62 12.17 23.50
N ILE A 174 -1.73 11.72 24.09
CA ILE A 174 -2.28 12.32 25.31
C ILE A 174 -1.25 12.21 26.44
N TYR A 175 -0.66 11.04 26.64
CA TYR A 175 0.34 10.80 27.69
C TYR A 175 1.56 11.71 27.54
N GLU A 176 2.11 11.84 26.34
CA GLU A 176 3.23 12.74 26.06
C GLU A 176 2.87 14.21 26.35
N LYS A 177 1.70 14.68 25.88
CA LYS A 177 1.26 16.05 26.13
C LYS A 177 0.97 16.32 27.60
N ASP A 178 0.32 15.38 28.29
CA ASP A 178 -0.03 15.50 29.70
C ASP A 178 1.22 15.56 30.58
N ASN A 179 2.25 14.77 30.27
CA ASN A 179 3.53 14.86 30.97
C ASN A 179 4.23 16.19 30.71
N ALA A 180 4.28 16.64 29.44
CA ALA A 180 4.92 17.91 29.10
C ALA A 180 4.29 19.11 29.83
N GLN A 181 2.95 19.22 29.83
CA GLN A 181 2.28 20.32 30.54
C GLN A 181 2.50 20.29 32.06
N LYS A 182 2.66 19.10 32.65
CA LYS A 182 2.96 18.94 34.09
C LYS A 182 4.38 19.38 34.41
N GLU A 183 5.35 19.01 33.58
CA GLU A 183 6.74 19.49 33.71
C GLU A 183 6.82 21.02 33.57
N ASP A 184 6.09 21.60 32.61
CA ASP A 184 6.04 23.06 32.42
C ASP A 184 5.45 23.75 33.66
N ALA A 185 4.34 23.23 34.20
CA ALA A 185 3.68 23.77 35.40
C ALA A 185 4.51 23.66 36.69
N GLU A 186 5.55 22.81 36.73
CA GLU A 186 6.52 22.80 37.84
C GLU A 186 7.46 24.01 37.80
N THR A 187 7.64 24.61 36.61
CA THR A 187 8.59 25.72 36.37
C THR A 187 7.92 27.07 36.16
N ASP A 188 6.65 27.10 35.75
CA ASP A 188 5.85 28.30 35.47
C ASP A 188 4.43 28.18 36.06
N GLU A 189 4.11 29.04 37.04
CA GLU A 189 2.82 29.04 37.76
C GLU A 189 1.64 29.56 36.91
N GLU A 190 1.89 30.15 35.72
CA GLU A 190 0.83 30.66 34.83
C GLU A 190 0.30 29.59 33.85
N VAL A 191 0.86 28.38 33.83
CA VAL A 191 0.46 27.30 32.91
C VAL A 191 -0.89 26.69 33.33
N GLU A 192 -1.93 26.93 32.55
CA GLU A 192 -3.22 26.23 32.71
C GLU A 192 -3.16 24.82 32.10
N LEU A 193 -3.33 23.80 32.95
CA LEU A 193 -3.36 22.40 32.54
C LEU A 193 -4.64 22.08 31.77
N LYS A 194 -4.50 21.50 30.58
CA LYS A 194 -5.62 20.98 29.80
C LYS A 194 -6.15 19.70 30.42
N ASP A 195 -7.47 19.56 30.42
CA ASP A 195 -8.12 18.32 30.85
C ASP A 195 -7.99 17.21 29.80
N PHE A 196 -8.30 15.97 30.20
CA PHE A 196 -8.22 14.81 29.32
C PHE A 196 -9.09 14.98 28.06
N ALA A 197 -10.30 15.55 28.20
CA ALA A 197 -11.21 15.72 27.07
C ALA A 197 -10.65 16.68 26.01
N THR A 198 -9.99 17.75 26.44
CA THR A 198 -9.30 18.68 25.55
C THR A 198 -8.09 18.04 24.88
N LEU A 199 -7.26 17.32 25.66
CA LEU A 199 -6.10 16.60 25.12
C LEU A 199 -6.51 15.49 24.14
N GLU A 200 -7.57 14.74 24.42
CA GLU A 200 -8.13 13.71 23.53
C GLU A 200 -8.56 14.31 22.21
N LYS A 201 -9.34 15.40 22.25
CA LYS A 201 -9.84 16.04 21.05
C LYS A 201 -8.68 16.53 20.18
N GLU A 202 -7.71 17.24 20.76
CA GLU A 202 -6.52 17.69 20.03
C GLU A 202 -5.71 16.51 19.47
N ALA A 203 -5.58 15.43 20.24
CA ALA A 203 -4.83 14.26 19.81
C ALA A 203 -5.52 13.54 18.65
N ARG A 204 -6.85 13.43 18.67
CA ARG A 204 -7.66 12.82 17.62
C ARG A 204 -7.69 13.67 16.35
N GLU A 205 -7.80 14.99 16.47
CA GLU A 205 -7.68 15.91 15.33
C GLU A 205 -6.29 15.81 14.68
N LYS A 206 -5.22 15.77 15.49
CA LYS A 206 -3.87 15.58 14.96
C LYS A 206 -3.69 14.19 14.35
N GLU A 207 -4.28 13.16 14.95
CA GLU A 207 -4.20 11.82 14.39
C GLU A 207 -4.90 11.73 13.04
N LEU A 208 -6.07 12.36 12.88
CA LEU A 208 -6.76 12.43 11.59
C LEU A 208 -5.90 13.09 10.51
N GLU A 209 -5.28 14.24 10.81
CA GLU A 209 -4.38 14.93 9.89
C GLU A 209 -3.23 14.01 9.43
N LEU A 210 -2.62 13.26 10.35
CA LEU A 210 -1.52 12.34 10.03
C LEU A 210 -1.99 11.13 9.21
N GLN A 211 -3.20 10.63 9.45
CA GLN A 211 -3.77 9.53 8.66
C GLN A 211 -4.15 9.99 7.24
N GLU A 212 -4.59 11.24 7.08
CA GLU A 212 -4.84 11.85 5.78
C GLU A 212 -3.55 12.04 4.98
N GLU A 213 -2.49 12.60 5.60
CA GLU A 213 -1.16 12.74 5.00
C GLU A 213 -0.59 11.37 4.58
N TRP A 214 -0.63 10.39 5.47
CA TRP A 214 -0.14 9.05 5.17
C TRP A 214 -0.93 8.37 4.03
N TYR A 215 -2.25 8.59 3.96
CA TYR A 215 -3.04 8.08 2.84
C TYR A 215 -2.63 8.76 1.52
N GLU A 216 -2.43 10.08 1.51
CA GLU A 216 -1.96 10.79 0.32
C GLU A 216 -0.61 10.24 -0.16
N ASP A 217 0.35 10.06 0.77
CA ASP A 217 1.65 9.47 0.47
C ASP A 217 1.53 8.06 -0.14
N LEU A 218 0.65 7.21 0.41
CA LEU A 218 0.41 5.86 -0.12
C LEU A 218 -0.20 5.87 -1.53
N MET A 219 -1.09 6.82 -1.81
CA MET A 219 -1.73 6.96 -3.12
C MET A 219 -0.80 7.56 -4.17
N ASP A 220 0.23 8.30 -3.75
CA ASP A 220 1.30 8.80 -4.62
C ASP A 220 2.33 7.72 -4.98
N VAL A 221 2.40 6.61 -4.23
CA VAL A 221 3.24 5.46 -4.59
C VAL A 221 2.79 4.89 -5.92
N SER A 222 3.67 4.98 -6.91
CA SER A 222 3.38 4.50 -8.25
C SER A 222 3.31 2.97 -8.30
N ARG A 223 2.52 2.43 -9.23
CA ARG A 223 2.44 0.99 -9.46
C ARG A 223 3.81 0.33 -9.66
N ILE A 224 4.75 1.03 -10.30
CA ILE A 224 6.11 0.50 -10.52
C ILE A 224 6.92 0.42 -9.22
N GLU A 225 6.67 1.28 -8.24
CA GLU A 225 7.29 1.21 -6.90
C GLU A 225 6.69 0.05 -6.09
N TRP A 226 5.37 -0.17 -6.18
CA TRP A 226 4.72 -1.38 -5.64
C TRP A 226 5.29 -2.66 -6.27
N PHE A 227 5.54 -2.65 -7.59
CA PHE A 227 6.21 -3.76 -8.26
C PHE A 227 7.65 -3.94 -7.76
N GLY A 228 8.33 -2.84 -7.44
CA GLY A 228 9.64 -2.86 -6.79
C GLY A 228 9.63 -3.61 -5.46
N MET A 229 8.62 -3.39 -4.60
CA MET A 229 8.47 -4.15 -3.35
C MET A 229 8.30 -5.65 -3.60
N TYR A 230 7.54 -6.03 -4.63
CA TYR A 230 7.40 -7.43 -5.05
C TYR A 230 8.74 -8.02 -5.53
N MET A 231 9.51 -7.27 -6.32
CA MET A 231 10.83 -7.70 -6.77
C MET A 231 11.87 -7.76 -5.64
N ASN A 232 11.76 -6.91 -4.62
CA ASN A 232 12.64 -6.95 -3.46
C ASN A 232 12.46 -8.25 -2.67
N ALA A 233 11.23 -8.77 -2.56
CA ALA A 233 10.98 -10.06 -1.92
C ALA A 233 11.74 -11.21 -2.60
N TYR A 234 11.89 -11.19 -3.94
CA TYR A 234 12.74 -12.13 -4.68
C TYR A 234 14.23 -11.95 -4.44
N CYS A 235 14.67 -10.76 -4.04
CA CYS A 235 16.08 -10.44 -3.85
C CYS A 235 16.56 -10.66 -2.41
N GLU A 236 15.67 -10.47 -1.44
CA GLU A 236 15.98 -10.53 0.00
C GLU A 236 15.88 -11.95 0.57
N THR A 237 15.10 -12.82 -0.09
CA THR A 237 14.99 -14.24 0.26
C THR A 237 16.18 -15.03 -0.27
#